data_AF-A0A6B0BG41-F1
#
_entry.id   AF-A0A6B0BG41-F1
#
_cell.length_a   1.000
_cell.length_b   1.000
_cell.length_c   1.000
_cell.angle_alpha   90.00
_cell.angle_beta   90.00
_cell.angle_gamma   90.00
#
_symmetry.space_group_name_H-M   'P 1'
#
loop_
_entity.id
_entity.type
_entity.pdbx_description
1 polymer ?
#
loop_
_entity_poly.entity_id
_entity_poly.type
_entity_poly.pdbx_seq_one_letter_code
_entity_poly.pdbx_strand_id
1 'polypeptide(L)' 'EYGARPLIRAIQKTIEDNLSELILDGNQIEGKKVTVDHDGKEFKYDIAEQTSETKTSSQA' A
#
# COMPACT_ATOMS: atom_id res chain seq x y z
N GLU A 1 17.11 24.56 -4.50
CA GLU A 1 16.94 23.67 -3.33
C GLU A 1 15.63 22.90 -3.39
N TYR A 2 15.68 21.68 -3.90
CA TYR A 2 14.54 20.76 -3.85
C TYR A 2 14.41 20.28 -2.40
N GLY A 3 13.38 20.74 -1.68
CA GLY A 3 13.13 20.37 -0.27
C GLY A 3 12.81 18.88 -0.09
N ALA A 4 11.79 18.49 0.67
CA ALA A 4 11.45 17.07 0.88
C ALA A 4 10.89 16.33 -0.36
N ARG A 5 10.82 16.97 -1.54
CA ARG A 5 10.29 16.37 -2.77
C ARG A 5 11.02 15.09 -3.20
N PRO A 6 12.37 15.00 -3.12
CA PRO A 6 13.08 13.75 -3.42
C PRO A 6 12.68 12.62 -2.47
N LEU A 7 12.43 12.92 -1.20
CA LEU A 7 12.05 11.92 -0.19
C LEU A 7 10.66 11.33 -0.49
N ILE A 8 9.69 12.19 -0.81
CA ILE A 8 8.34 11.74 -1.21
C ILE A 8 8.43 10.87 -2.46
N ARG A 9 9.21 11.29 -3.46
CA ARG A 9 9.39 10.53 -4.71
C ARG A 9 10.02 9.15 -4.46
N ALA A 10 10.96 9.06 -3.51
CA ALA A 10 11.56 7.80 -3.12
C ALA A 10 10.50 6.87 -2.53
N ILE A 11 9.71 7.35 -1.56
CA ILE A 11 8.64 6.56 -0.91
C ILE A 11 7.63 6.03 -1.94
N GLN A 12 7.16 6.88 -2.85
CA GLN A 12 6.24 6.47 -3.92
C GLN A 12 6.85 5.35 -4.77
N LYS A 13 8.08 5.53 -5.25
CA LYS A 13 8.74 4.53 -6.10
C LYS A 13 9.01 3.21 -5.39
N THR A 14 9.33 3.21 -4.10
CA THR A 14 9.64 1.97 -3.37
C THR A 14 8.41 1.30 -2.76
N ILE A 15 7.38 2.07 -2.38
CA ILE A 15 6.21 1.52 -1.67
C ILE A 15 4.98 1.49 -2.54
N GLU A 16 4.60 2.59 -3.21
CA GLU A 16 3.39 2.63 -4.05
C GLU A 16 3.53 1.77 -5.31
N ASP A 17 4.68 1.82 -5.99
CA ASP A 17 4.90 1.04 -7.22
C ASP A 17 4.84 -0.48 -6.91
N ASN A 18 5.55 -0.94 -5.86
CA ASN A 18 5.51 -2.34 -5.41
C ASN A 18 4.11 -2.78 -4.97
N LEU A 19 3.37 -1.92 -4.27
CA LEU A 19 2.01 -2.24 -3.86
C LEU A 19 1.07 -2.34 -5.08
N SER A 20 1.29 -1.52 -6.10
CA SER A 20 0.53 -1.58 -7.36
C SER A 20 0.76 -2.88 -8.11
N GLU A 21 2.01 -3.36 -8.16
CA GLU A 21 2.33 -4.69 -8.71
C GLU A 21 1.60 -5.79 -7.95
N LEU A 22 1.62 -5.77 -6.61
CA LEU A 22 0.92 -6.76 -5.79
C LEU A 22 -0.59 -6.77 -6.04
N ILE A 23 -1.21 -5.61 -6.29
CA ILE A 23 -2.64 -5.50 -6.65
C ILE A 23 -2.88 -6.11 -8.04
N LEU A 24 -2.03 -5.81 -9.02
CA LEU A 24 -2.12 -6.35 -10.38
C LEU A 24 -1.91 -7.85 -10.45
N ASP A 25 -1.07 -8.40 -9.57
CA ASP A 25 -0.83 -9.84 -9.40
C ASP A 25 -2.05 -10.58 -8.81
N GLY A 26 -3.11 -9.85 -8.45
CA GLY A 26 -4.36 -10.42 -7.98
C GLY A 26 -4.37 -10.71 -6.48
N ASN A 27 -3.40 -10.19 -5.71
CA ASN A 27 -3.57 -10.15 -4.26
C ASN A 27 -4.76 -9.23 -3.97
N GLN A 28 -5.80 -9.75 -3.34
CA GLN A 28 -6.96 -8.96 -2.91
C GLN A 28 -6.55 -8.05 -1.75
N ILE A 29 -5.84 -6.97 -2.06
CA ILE A 29 -5.39 -5.98 -1.07
C ILE A 29 -6.46 -4.91 -0.85
N GLU A 30 -7.41 -4.80 -1.79
CA GLU A 30 -8.53 -3.87 -1.67
C GLU A 30 -9.32 -4.12 -0.37
N GLY A 31 -9.45 -3.07 0.44
CA GLY A 31 -10.12 -3.14 1.73
C GLY A 31 -9.28 -3.78 2.86
N LYS A 32 -8.08 -4.28 2.58
CA LYS A 32 -7.20 -4.88 3.59
C LYS A 32 -6.20 -3.86 4.14
N LYS A 33 -5.72 -4.11 5.36
CA LYS A 33 -4.67 -3.28 5.97
C LYS A 33 -3.32 -3.85 5.57
N VAL A 34 -2.51 -3.04 4.93
CA VAL A 34 -1.12 -3.41 4.61
C VAL A 34 -0.19 -2.75 5.61
N THR A 35 0.61 -3.56 6.28
CA THR A 35 1.74 -3.07 7.09
C THR A 35 3.00 -3.26 6.27
N VAL A 36 3.73 -2.16 6.05
CA VAL A 36 5.01 -2.17 5.32
C VAL A 36 6.12 -1.99 6.34
N ASP A 37 7.04 -2.95 6.37
CA ASP A 37 8.23 -2.91 7.21
C ASP A 37 9.49 -3.06 6.35
N HIS A 38 10.63 -2.59 6.83
CA HIS A 38 11.90 -2.67 6.13
C HIS A 38 12.96 -3.27 7.06
N ASP A 39 13.38 -4.51 6.80
CA ASP A 39 14.33 -5.20 7.68
C ASP A 39 15.80 -4.80 7.46
N GLY A 40 16.04 -3.79 6.62
CA GLY A 40 17.37 -3.32 6.24
C GLY A 40 17.85 -3.89 4.90
N LYS A 41 17.23 -4.96 4.37
CA LYS A 41 17.52 -5.48 3.03
C LYS A 41 16.34 -5.37 2.08
N GLU A 42 15.13 -5.72 2.54
CA GLU A 42 13.95 -5.81 1.70
C GLU A 42 12.71 -5.23 2.41
N PHE A 43 11.76 -4.75 1.61
CA PHE A 43 10.45 -4.33 2.11
C PHE A 43 9.55 -5.55 2.29
N LYS A 44 9.00 -5.72 3.49
CA LYS A 44 8.03 -6.76 3.82
C LYS A 44 6.64 -6.15 3.86
N TYR A 45 5.70 -6.80 3.18
CA TYR A 45 4.30 -6.41 3.09
C TYR A 45 3.46 -7.45 3.83
N ASP A 46 2.92 -7.08 4.99
CA ASP A 46 2.00 -7.91 5.75
C ASP A 46 0.58 -7.45 5.49
N ILE A 47 -0.19 -8.27 4.77
CA ILE A 47 -1.58 -7.98 4.42
C ILE A 47 -2.46 -8.62 5.49
N ALA A 48 -2.86 -7.83 6.47
CA ALA A 48 -3.82 -8.24 7.49
C ALA A 48 -5.25 -7.99 6.98
N GLU A 49 -6.11 -9.00 7.08
CA GLU A 49 -7.53 -8.84 6.84
C GLU A 49 -8.11 -7.95 7.94
N GLN A 50 -8.31 -6.67 7.63
CA GLN A 50 -9.19 -5.86 8.45
C GLN A 50 -10.62 -6.21 8.06
N THR A 51 -11.27 -7.03 8.89
CA THR A 51 -12.73 -7.06 8.97
C THR A 51 -13.20 -5.71 9.48
N SER A 52 -13.39 -4.77 8.58
CA SER A 52 -14.12 -3.52 8.83
C SER A 52 -15.37 -3.49 7.93
N GLU A 53 -16.49 -3.93 8.50
CA GLU A 53 -17.82 -3.57 8.02
C GLU A 53 -17.95 -2.03 8.01
N THR A 54 -18.12 -1.40 6.84
CA THR A 54 -18.99 -0.24 6.49
C THR A 54 -18.46 0.46 5.22
N LYS A 55 -19.19 0.77 4.13
CA LYS A 55 -20.62 0.75 3.77
C LYS A 55 -20.75 0.47 2.27
N THR A 56 -21.61 -0.47 1.91
CA THR A 56 -22.47 -0.33 0.75
C THR A 56 -23.36 0.90 0.95
N SER A 57 -23.18 1.91 0.13
CA SER A 57 -24.21 2.90 -0.21
C SER A 57 -24.14 3.01 -1.72
N SER A 58 -24.86 2.19 -2.50
CA SER A 58 -26.28 2.39 -2.82
C SER A 58 -26.69 3.86 -2.82
N GLN A 59 -26.77 4.45 -4.00
CA GLN A 59 -27.74 5.47 -4.42
C GLN A 59 -27.73 5.37 -5.95
N ALA A 60 -28.63 4.55 -6.52
CA ALA A 60 -29.99 4.89 -6.95
C ALA A 60 -29.97 5.63 -8.30
#